data_AF-L8FTW6-F1
#
_entry.id   AF-L8FTW6-F1
#
_cell.length_a   1.000
_cell.length_b   1.000
_cell.length_c   1.000
_cell.angle_alpha   90.00
_cell.angle_beta   90.00
_cell.angle_gamma   90.00
#
_symmetry.space_group_name_H-M   'P 1'
#
loop_
_entity.id
_entity.type
_entity.pdbx_description
1 polymer ?
#
loop_
_entity_poly.entity_id
_entity_poly.type
_entity_poly.pdbx_seq_one_letter_code
_entity_poly.pdbx_strand_id
1 'polypeptide(L)'
;MACGVGYGAKLLAEAGHRVVAVDRSDEAIDYACEHYAHERVQYVCAEAGAEAIGGANFDAVVCLETLEHLEDPQPLLQEFCRAAPILIASVPNEDQFPHRGMIAFHHRHYRPHEFKALIEGAGFVIRSWYGQEGGESELEPDLMGRTIMVIAERGEPDAVVAAPVVPSHRKPDGPKRVVLVGL
;
A
#
# COMPACT_ATOMS: atom_id res chain seq x y z
N MET A 1 2.75 4.72 5.47
CA MET A 1 4.11 5.25 5.75
C MET A 1 5.11 4.27 6.38
N ALA A 2 4.89 3.49 7.45
CA ALA A 2 5.87 2.53 8.01
C ALA A 2 6.24 1.26 7.20
N CYS A 3 7.52 1.03 6.95
CA CYS A 3 8.06 -0.24 6.47
C CYS A 3 8.17 -1.29 7.61
N GLY A 4 7.86 -0.91 8.85
CA GLY A 4 8.12 -1.70 10.04
C GLY A 4 9.61 -2.03 10.11
N VAL A 5 9.90 -3.29 10.43
CA VAL A 5 11.26 -3.85 10.44
C VAL A 5 11.98 -3.84 9.08
N GLY A 6 11.39 -3.35 7.98
CA GLY A 6 12.08 -3.15 6.70
C GLY A 6 12.19 -4.38 5.79
N TYR A 7 11.71 -5.56 6.22
CA TYR A 7 11.78 -6.80 5.44
C TYR A 7 11.26 -6.66 4.00
N GLY A 8 10.07 -6.08 3.82
CA GLY A 8 9.50 -5.85 2.49
C GLY A 8 10.37 -4.94 1.61
N ALA A 9 11.06 -3.97 2.21
CA ALA A 9 11.89 -3.01 1.47
C ALA A 9 13.11 -3.68 0.88
N LYS A 10 13.72 -4.59 1.63
CA LYS A 10 14.76 -5.48 1.12
C LYS A 10 14.25 -6.37 -0.02
N LEU A 11 13.10 -7.03 0.14
CA LEU A 11 12.53 -7.89 -0.93
C LEU A 11 12.31 -7.14 -2.25
N LEU A 12 11.72 -5.93 -2.21
CA LEU A 12 11.55 -5.14 -3.42
C LEU A 12 12.89 -4.67 -4.01
N ALA A 13 13.87 -4.36 -3.18
CA ALA A 13 15.19 -3.94 -3.62
C ALA A 13 15.99 -5.08 -4.29
N GLU A 14 15.86 -6.30 -3.75
CA GLU A 14 16.35 -7.56 -4.33
C GLU A 14 15.65 -7.87 -5.66
N ALA A 15 14.34 -7.60 -5.77
CA ALA A 15 13.59 -7.68 -7.03
C ALA A 15 13.98 -6.61 -8.08
N GLY A 16 14.87 -5.67 -7.74
CA GLY A 16 15.45 -4.69 -8.66
C GLY A 16 15.00 -3.24 -8.45
N HIS A 17 14.08 -2.99 -7.53
CA HIS A 17 13.50 -1.67 -7.31
C HIS A 17 14.43 -0.75 -6.50
N ARG A 18 14.30 0.57 -6.69
CA ARG A 18 14.81 1.56 -5.73
C ARG A 18 13.68 1.91 -4.78
N VAL A 19 13.92 1.79 -3.48
CA VAL A 19 12.92 1.88 -2.42
C VAL A 19 13.22 3.05 -1.51
N VAL A 20 12.24 3.92 -1.29
CA VAL A 20 12.19 4.72 -0.05
C VAL A 20 11.24 4.00 0.89
N ALA A 21 11.70 3.77 2.11
CA ALA A 21 11.02 3.04 3.16
C ALA A 21 10.90 3.99 4.37
N VAL A 22 9.70 4.49 4.64
CA VAL A 22 9.46 5.42 5.74
C VAL A 22 9.02 4.63 6.97
N ASP A 23 9.15 5.15 8.19
CA ASP A 23 8.50 4.66 9.43
C ASP A 23 8.46 5.78 10.46
N ARG A 24 7.46 5.83 11.33
CA ARG A 24 7.42 6.79 12.44
C ARG A 24 8.24 6.32 13.65
N SER A 25 8.56 5.03 13.72
CA SER A 25 9.31 4.41 14.80
C SER A 25 10.81 4.42 14.50
N ASP A 26 11.56 5.26 15.21
CA ASP A 26 13.03 5.33 15.16
C ASP A 26 13.65 3.94 15.46
N GLU A 27 13.09 3.23 16.45
CA GLU A 27 13.48 1.86 16.82
C GLU A 27 13.28 0.85 15.66
N ALA A 28 12.24 1.02 14.85
CA ALA A 28 11.99 0.15 13.68
C ALA A 28 12.94 0.49 12.52
N ILE A 29 13.25 1.77 12.32
CA ILE A 29 14.24 2.23 11.33
C ILE A 29 15.65 1.74 11.67
N ASP A 30 16.07 1.84 12.93
CA ASP A 30 17.35 1.31 13.40
C ASP A 30 17.44 -0.20 13.15
N TYR A 31 16.41 -0.96 13.54
CA TYR A 31 16.33 -2.40 13.30
C TYR A 31 16.35 -2.75 11.80
N ALA A 32 15.64 -1.98 10.96
CA ALA A 32 15.63 -2.12 9.52
C ALA A 32 17.00 -1.82 8.89
N CYS A 33 17.73 -0.84 9.42
CA CYS A 33 19.08 -0.51 8.99
C CYS A 33 20.10 -1.57 9.43
N GLU A 34 19.96 -2.17 10.62
CA GLU A 34 20.86 -3.24 11.07
C GLU A 34 20.65 -4.56 10.30
N HIS A 35 19.40 -4.98 10.12
CA HIS A 35 19.08 -6.34 9.63
C HIS A 35 18.64 -6.39 8.16
N TYR A 36 18.14 -5.29 7.61
CA TYR A 36 17.56 -5.22 6.26
C TYR A 36 18.14 -4.10 5.38
N ALA A 37 19.35 -3.61 5.69
CA ALA A 37 20.11 -2.72 4.81
C ALA A 37 20.31 -3.31 3.40
N HIS A 38 20.15 -2.45 2.39
CA HIS A 38 20.42 -2.78 0.99
C HIS A 38 20.73 -1.49 0.21
N GLU A 39 21.67 -1.52 -0.75
CA GLU A 39 22.17 -0.36 -1.52
C GLU A 39 21.08 0.44 -2.28
N ARG A 40 19.89 -0.13 -2.44
CA ARG A 40 18.74 0.47 -3.15
C ARG A 40 17.61 0.89 -2.21
N VAL A 41 17.75 0.68 -0.90
CA VAL A 41 16.75 1.10 0.10
C VAL A 41 17.28 2.33 0.83
N GLN A 42 16.44 3.36 0.92
CA GLN A 42 16.63 4.49 1.80
C GLN A 42 15.57 4.40 2.91
N TYR A 43 16.01 4.11 4.14
CA TYR A 43 15.16 4.16 5.32
C TYR A 43 15.03 5.61 5.83
N VAL A 44 13.84 6.01 6.28
CA VAL A 44 13.52 7.38 6.71
C VAL A 44 12.60 7.34 7.94
N CYS A 45 13.06 7.86 9.08
CA CYS A 45 12.17 8.08 10.22
C CYS A 45 11.31 9.35 9.99
N ALA A 46 10.01 9.19 9.74
CA ALA A 46 9.04 10.28 9.60
C ALA A 46 7.59 9.82 9.82
N GLU A 47 6.76 10.75 10.32
CA GLU A 47 5.32 10.54 10.47
C GLU A 47 4.58 10.42 9.14
N ALA A 48 3.39 9.84 9.21
CA ALA A 48 2.61 9.55 8.01
C ALA A 48 1.95 10.81 7.40
N GLY A 49 2.53 11.39 6.34
CA GLY A 49 1.93 12.56 5.69
C GLY A 49 2.70 13.12 4.48
N ALA A 50 2.22 14.27 4.00
CA ALA A 50 2.74 14.97 2.82
C ALA A 50 4.26 15.25 2.89
N GLU A 51 4.76 15.61 4.07
CA GLU A 51 6.17 15.96 4.30
C GLU A 51 7.11 14.78 4.02
N ALA A 52 6.73 13.57 4.42
CA ALA A 52 7.49 12.35 4.20
C ALA A 52 7.44 11.84 2.74
N ILE A 53 6.50 12.35 1.93
CA ILE A 53 6.34 12.02 0.50
C ILE A 53 7.00 13.13 -0.36
N GLY A 54 7.17 14.34 0.19
CA GLY A 54 8.13 15.35 -0.27
C GLY A 54 7.89 15.94 -1.67
N GLY A 55 6.69 15.76 -2.24
CA GLY A 55 6.39 16.14 -3.63
C GLY A 55 7.19 15.34 -4.67
N ALA A 56 7.74 14.18 -4.29
CA ALA A 56 8.50 13.32 -5.18
C ALA A 56 7.58 12.49 -6.08
N ASN A 57 7.99 12.32 -7.34
CA ASN A 57 7.33 11.43 -8.29
C ASN A 57 7.93 10.02 -8.19
N PHE A 58 7.12 9.06 -7.74
CA PHE A 58 7.43 7.64 -7.67
C PHE A 58 6.64 6.86 -8.73
N ASP A 59 7.10 5.67 -9.10
CA ASP A 59 6.39 4.84 -10.08
C ASP A 59 5.25 4.05 -9.41
N ALA A 60 5.39 3.72 -8.11
CA ALA A 60 4.36 3.06 -7.31
C ALA A 60 4.50 3.39 -5.81
N VAL A 61 3.37 3.34 -5.10
CA VAL A 61 3.25 3.34 -3.63
C VAL A 61 2.70 1.99 -3.18
N VAL A 62 3.19 1.47 -2.06
CA VAL A 62 2.72 0.21 -1.45
C VAL A 62 2.41 0.44 0.03
N CYS A 63 1.19 0.14 0.46
CA CYS A 63 0.65 0.47 1.78
C CYS A 63 -0.16 -0.71 2.35
N LEU A 64 0.50 -1.61 3.06
CA LEU A 64 -0.06 -2.88 3.54
C LEU A 64 -0.31 -2.83 5.05
N GLU A 65 -1.48 -3.31 5.50
CA GLU A 65 -1.92 -3.38 6.91
C GLU A 65 -1.58 -2.08 7.70
N THR A 66 -2.34 -1.02 7.44
CA THR A 66 -1.96 0.37 7.76
C THR A 66 -3.13 1.33 7.86
N LEU A 67 -4.08 1.26 6.92
CA LEU A 67 -5.16 2.24 6.81
C LEU A 67 -6.19 2.06 7.94
N GLU A 68 -6.19 0.91 8.59
CA GLU A 68 -6.90 0.57 9.84
C GLU A 68 -6.33 1.28 11.08
N HIS A 69 -5.06 1.69 11.05
CA HIS A 69 -4.35 2.36 12.15
C HIS A 69 -4.49 3.89 12.10
N LEU A 70 -5.12 4.45 11.06
CA LEU A 70 -5.38 5.88 10.91
C LEU A 70 -6.82 6.21 11.33
N GLU A 71 -7.00 7.28 12.11
CA GLU A 71 -8.33 7.86 12.38
C GLU A 71 -8.98 8.42 11.11
N ASP A 72 -8.19 9.04 10.24
CA ASP A 72 -8.57 9.49 8.90
C ASP A 72 -7.47 9.18 7.87
N PRO A 73 -7.59 8.08 7.09
CA PRO A 73 -6.66 7.74 6.02
C PRO A 73 -6.84 8.56 4.73
N GLN A 74 -7.93 9.31 4.59
CA GLN A 74 -8.30 9.93 3.32
C GLN A 74 -7.26 10.96 2.83
N PRO A 75 -6.68 11.84 3.68
CA PRO A 75 -5.64 12.79 3.26
C PRO A 75 -4.35 12.09 2.81
N LEU A 76 -3.93 11.02 3.49
CA LEU A 76 -2.72 10.27 3.16
C LEU A 76 -2.84 9.59 1.78
N LEU A 77 -4.00 8.97 1.50
CA LEU A 77 -4.28 8.37 0.20
C LEU A 77 -4.31 9.42 -0.93
N GLN A 78 -4.76 10.66 -0.65
CA GLN A 78 -4.71 11.76 -1.62
C GLN A 78 -3.28 12.26 -1.88
N GLU A 79 -2.37 12.17 -0.90
CA GLU A 79 -0.93 12.40 -1.13
C GLU A 79 -0.31 11.28 -1.96
N PHE A 80 -0.64 10.00 -1.68
CA PHE A 80 -0.21 8.87 -2.53
C PHE A 80 -0.67 9.04 -3.98
N CYS A 81 -1.93 9.43 -4.16
CA CYS A 81 -2.53 9.69 -5.46
C CYS A 81 -1.81 10.82 -6.21
N ARG A 82 -1.26 11.82 -5.52
CA ARG A 82 -0.40 12.85 -6.14
C ARG A 82 1.00 12.33 -6.47
N ALA A 83 1.61 11.56 -5.56
CA ALA A 83 3.02 11.16 -5.65
C ALA A 83 3.31 9.96 -6.59
N ALA A 84 2.37 9.02 -6.76
CA ALA A 84 2.55 7.85 -7.62
C ALA A 84 1.33 7.55 -8.50
N PRO A 85 1.51 6.99 -9.72
CA PRO A 85 0.40 6.56 -10.57
C PRO A 85 -0.19 5.21 -10.16
N ILE A 86 0.53 4.41 -9.37
CA ILE A 86 0.11 3.07 -8.92
C ILE A 86 0.09 3.04 -7.38
N LEU A 87 -0.96 2.44 -6.83
CA LEU A 87 -1.10 2.08 -5.42
C LEU A 87 -1.32 0.58 -5.29
N ILE A 88 -0.55 -0.08 -4.44
CA ILE A 88 -0.83 -1.42 -3.92
C ILE A 88 -1.19 -1.24 -2.46
N ALA A 89 -2.37 -1.67 -2.02
CA ALA A 89 -2.79 -1.48 -0.64
C ALA A 89 -3.56 -2.68 -0.09
N SER A 90 -3.38 -2.99 1.20
CA SER A 90 -4.16 -4.02 1.90
C SER A 90 -4.74 -3.51 3.20
N VAL A 91 -5.83 -4.16 3.63
CA VAL A 91 -6.49 -3.96 4.92
C VAL A 91 -7.10 -5.29 5.41
N PRO A 92 -7.30 -5.45 6.74
CA PRO A 92 -8.14 -6.50 7.29
C PRO A 92 -9.60 -6.34 6.86
N ASN A 93 -10.21 -7.44 6.48
CA ASN A 93 -11.58 -7.53 5.98
C ASN A 93 -12.57 -7.77 7.12
N GLU A 94 -13.40 -6.78 7.43
CA GLU A 94 -14.42 -6.85 8.51
C GLU A 94 -15.42 -8.01 8.30
N ASP A 95 -15.70 -8.42 7.06
CA ASP A 95 -16.66 -9.50 6.78
C ASP A 95 -16.14 -10.90 7.19
N GLN A 96 -14.81 -11.09 7.21
CA GLN A 96 -14.15 -12.38 7.51
C GLN A 96 -13.41 -12.36 8.85
N PHE A 97 -12.86 -11.21 9.22
CA PHE A 97 -12.09 -10.98 10.43
C PHE A 97 -12.59 -9.71 11.11
N PRO A 98 -13.69 -9.77 11.88
CA PRO A 98 -14.31 -8.58 12.47
C PRO A 98 -13.43 -7.94 13.54
N HIS A 99 -13.33 -6.61 13.53
CA HIS A 99 -12.46 -5.80 14.41
C HIS A 99 -12.66 -6.05 15.91
N ARG A 100 -13.93 -6.02 16.35
CA ARG A 100 -14.38 -6.27 17.74
C ARG A 100 -13.68 -5.43 18.83
N GLY A 101 -12.90 -4.40 18.48
CA GLY A 101 -12.03 -3.68 19.43
C GLY A 101 -10.95 -4.56 20.07
N MET A 102 -10.61 -5.70 19.47
CA MET A 102 -9.70 -6.70 20.07
C MET A 102 -8.23 -6.54 19.67
N ILE A 103 -7.95 -5.79 18.60
CA ILE A 103 -6.59 -5.59 18.08
C ILE A 103 -6.11 -4.19 18.48
N ALA A 104 -4.95 -4.13 19.11
CA ALA A 104 -4.37 -2.88 19.58
C ALA A 104 -4.13 -1.92 18.39
N PHE A 105 -4.46 -0.64 18.59
CA PHE A 105 -4.25 0.44 17.61
C PHE A 105 -5.04 0.32 16.29
N HIS A 106 -5.92 -0.67 16.12
CA HIS A 106 -6.85 -0.69 14.98
C HIS A 106 -8.05 0.21 15.34
N HIS A 107 -8.35 1.20 14.50
CA HIS A 107 -9.56 2.03 14.63
C HIS A 107 -10.79 1.35 14.00
N ARG A 108 -10.57 0.51 12.98
CA ARG A 108 -11.61 -0.21 12.21
C ARG A 108 -10.97 -1.30 11.35
N HIS A 109 -11.73 -2.31 10.97
CA HIS A 109 -11.46 -3.08 9.75
C HIS A 109 -12.46 -2.63 8.68
N TYR A 110 -12.18 -2.94 7.41
CA TYR A 110 -13.02 -2.46 6.29
C TYR A 110 -13.76 -3.61 5.65
N ARG A 111 -15.04 -3.40 5.31
CA ARG A 111 -15.72 -4.26 4.32
C ARG A 111 -15.19 -3.93 2.92
N PRO A 112 -15.23 -4.85 1.94
CA PRO A 112 -14.67 -4.60 0.61
C PRO A 112 -15.26 -3.36 -0.08
N HIS A 113 -16.54 -3.03 0.16
CA HIS A 113 -17.18 -1.84 -0.40
C HIS A 113 -16.73 -0.53 0.28
N GLU A 114 -16.40 -0.55 1.57
CA GLU A 114 -15.86 0.60 2.31
C GLU A 114 -14.42 0.87 1.89
N PHE A 115 -13.61 -0.20 1.76
CA PHE A 115 -12.24 -0.09 1.24
C PHE A 115 -12.23 0.42 -0.21
N LYS A 116 -13.12 -0.08 -1.07
CA LYS A 116 -13.34 0.44 -2.43
C LYS A 116 -13.65 1.94 -2.42
N ALA A 117 -14.62 2.37 -1.62
CA ALA A 117 -15.02 3.77 -1.53
C ALA A 117 -13.88 4.67 -1.02
N LEU A 118 -13.06 4.19 -0.08
CA LEU A 118 -11.90 4.91 0.45
C LEU A 118 -10.81 5.11 -0.63
N ILE A 119 -10.47 4.05 -1.38
CA ILE A 119 -9.47 4.10 -2.45
C ILE A 119 -9.94 4.99 -3.60
N GLU A 120 -11.21 4.86 -4.02
CA GLU A 120 -11.78 5.68 -5.10
C GLU A 120 -11.99 7.15 -4.69
N GLY A 121 -12.36 7.41 -3.43
CA GLY A 121 -12.46 8.76 -2.87
C GLY A 121 -11.13 9.52 -2.83
N ALA A 122 -10.00 8.81 -2.91
CA ALA A 122 -8.67 9.40 -3.06
C ALA A 122 -8.28 9.72 -4.52
N GLY A 123 -9.10 9.34 -5.51
CA GLY A 123 -8.82 9.53 -6.93
C GLY A 123 -8.10 8.36 -7.61
N PHE A 124 -8.05 7.19 -6.98
CA PHE A 124 -7.59 5.94 -7.63
C PHE A 124 -8.76 5.17 -8.26
N VAL A 125 -8.44 4.28 -9.20
CA VAL A 125 -9.34 3.31 -9.83
C VAL A 125 -8.76 1.93 -9.61
N ILE A 126 -9.48 1.06 -8.91
CA ILE A 126 -9.04 -0.31 -8.63
C ILE A 126 -9.02 -1.12 -9.94
N ARG A 127 -7.92 -1.82 -10.19
CA ARG A 127 -7.70 -2.65 -11.38
C ARG A 127 -7.83 -4.15 -11.09
N SER A 128 -7.39 -4.59 -9.93
CA SER A 128 -7.50 -5.97 -9.49
C SER A 128 -7.62 -6.08 -7.98
N TRP A 129 -8.29 -7.14 -7.54
CA TRP A 129 -8.39 -7.55 -6.15
C TRP A 129 -7.59 -8.83 -5.91
N TYR A 130 -7.09 -8.96 -4.69
CA TYR A 130 -6.49 -10.16 -4.15
C TYR A 130 -6.93 -10.32 -2.70
N GLY A 131 -6.79 -11.51 -2.14
CA GLY A 131 -6.98 -11.71 -0.71
C GLY A 131 -6.14 -12.85 -0.17
N GLN A 132 -6.05 -12.90 1.14
CA GLN A 132 -5.31 -13.89 1.90
C GLN A 132 -6.27 -14.55 2.89
N GLU A 133 -6.44 -15.87 2.84
CA GLU A 133 -7.46 -16.57 3.65
C GLU A 133 -7.13 -16.58 5.15
N GLY A 134 -5.88 -16.91 5.50
CA GLY A 134 -5.32 -16.82 6.85
C GLY A 134 -3.92 -16.20 6.83
N GLY A 135 -3.35 -15.88 8.00
CA GLY A 135 -2.11 -15.09 8.10
C GLY A 135 -0.84 -15.75 7.53
N GLU A 136 -0.89 -17.03 7.17
CA GLU A 136 0.19 -17.79 6.51
C GLU A 136 -0.19 -18.25 5.09
N SER A 137 -1.39 -17.90 4.59
CA SER A 137 -1.82 -18.24 3.22
C SER A 137 -1.11 -17.39 2.17
N GLU A 138 -1.05 -17.88 0.93
CA GLU A 138 -0.65 -17.09 -0.23
C GLU A 138 -1.71 -16.01 -0.59
N LEU A 139 -1.32 -15.04 -1.43
CA LEU A 139 -2.24 -14.07 -2.01
C LEU A 139 -2.92 -14.64 -3.27
N GLU A 140 -4.24 -14.76 -3.23
CA GLU A 140 -5.05 -15.30 -4.34
C GLU A 140 -5.84 -14.19 -5.06
N PRO A 141 -5.89 -14.18 -6.40
CA PRO A 141 -6.70 -13.23 -7.16
C PRO A 141 -8.19 -13.35 -6.85
N ASP A 142 -8.89 -12.21 -6.78
CA ASP A 142 -10.35 -12.10 -6.57
C ASP A 142 -10.90 -12.78 -5.28
N LEU A 143 -10.03 -13.24 -4.38
CA LEU A 143 -10.41 -13.79 -3.08
C LEU A 143 -10.77 -12.68 -2.08
N MET A 144 -11.91 -12.80 -1.43
CA MET A 144 -12.33 -11.91 -0.32
C MET A 144 -12.02 -12.57 1.03
N GLY A 145 -10.73 -12.76 1.29
CA GLY A 145 -10.19 -13.45 2.47
C GLY A 145 -10.18 -12.61 3.76
N ARG A 146 -9.43 -13.05 4.76
CA ARG A 146 -9.19 -12.32 6.03
C ARG A 146 -8.55 -10.95 5.81
N THR A 147 -7.57 -10.89 4.92
CA THR A 147 -6.97 -9.64 4.44
C THR A 147 -7.31 -9.49 2.97
N ILE A 148 -7.69 -8.28 2.56
CA ILE A 148 -8.02 -7.92 1.18
C ILE A 148 -7.00 -6.90 0.67
N MET A 149 -6.53 -7.09 -0.55
CA MET A 149 -5.53 -6.25 -1.21
C MET A 149 -6.04 -5.79 -2.57
N VAL A 150 -5.70 -4.56 -2.95
CA VAL A 150 -5.96 -4.00 -4.28
C VAL A 150 -4.68 -3.58 -4.97
N ILE A 151 -4.66 -3.69 -6.29
CA ILE A 151 -3.80 -2.87 -7.15
C ILE A 151 -4.70 -1.84 -7.83
N ALA A 152 -4.37 -0.57 -7.67
CA ALA A 152 -5.14 0.55 -8.19
C ALA A 152 -4.22 1.54 -8.95
N GLU A 153 -4.80 2.20 -9.94
CA GLU A 153 -4.12 3.22 -10.76
C GLU A 153 -4.76 4.58 -10.53
N ARG A 154 -3.99 5.66 -10.62
CA ARG A 154 -4.50 7.03 -10.57
C ARG A 154 -5.55 7.23 -11.68
N GLY A 155 -6.74 7.70 -11.33
CA GLY A 155 -7.76 8.04 -12.32
C GLY A 155 -7.30 9.19 -13.21
N GLU A 156 -7.67 9.16 -14.49
CA GLU A 156 -7.50 10.34 -15.35
C GLU A 156 -8.46 11.46 -14.90
N PRO A 157 -8.01 12.73 -14.89
CA PRO A 157 -8.88 13.86 -14.58
C PRO A 157 -9.95 14.02 -15.66
N ASP A 158 -11.18 13.62 -15.34
CA ASP A 158 -12.37 13.63 -16.20
C ASP A 158 -12.20 13.04 -17.61
N ALA A 159 -11.72 11.79 -17.69
CA ALA A 159 -11.86 10.98 -18.89
C ALA A 159 -13.25 10.33 -18.98
N VAL A 160 -14.03 10.71 -19.99
CA VAL A 160 -15.30 10.04 -20.34
C VAL A 160 -15.04 8.55 -20.59
N VAL A 161 -15.86 7.69 -19.97
CA VAL A 161 -15.71 6.23 -19.96
C VAL A 161 -15.50 5.65 -21.37
N ALA A 162 -14.27 5.27 -21.68
CA ALA A 162 -13.94 4.46 -22.85
C ALA A 162 -14.20 2.97 -22.56
N ALA A 163 -14.64 2.23 -23.58
CA ALA A 163 -14.98 0.82 -23.49
C ALA A 163 -13.76 -0.05 -23.05
N PRO A 164 -13.99 -1.20 -22.39
CA PRO A 164 -12.92 -2.00 -21.80
C PRO A 164 -11.92 -2.52 -22.84
N VAL A 165 -10.66 -2.16 -22.66
CA VAL A 165 -9.53 -2.74 -23.40
C VAL A 165 -9.19 -4.09 -22.78
N VAL A 166 -9.18 -5.15 -23.58
CA VAL A 166 -8.78 -6.50 -23.15
C VAL A 166 -7.28 -6.49 -22.79
N PRO A 167 -6.88 -6.94 -21.57
CA PRO A 167 -5.48 -6.92 -21.17
C PRO A 167 -4.59 -7.77 -22.07
N SER A 168 -3.44 -7.22 -22.47
CA SER A 168 -2.38 -7.97 -23.14
C SER A 168 -1.54 -8.73 -22.11
N HIS A 169 -1.37 -10.03 -22.28
CA HIS A 169 -0.62 -10.90 -21.35
C HIS A 169 0.92 -10.72 -21.37
N ARG A 170 1.42 -9.56 -21.79
CA ARG A 170 2.84 -9.23 -21.70
C ARG A 170 3.08 -8.55 -20.36
N LYS A 171 3.74 -9.22 -19.40
CA LYS A 171 4.26 -8.57 -18.19
C LYS A 171 5.09 -7.34 -18.63
N PRO A 172 4.72 -6.11 -18.24
CA PRO A 172 5.62 -4.98 -18.40
C PRO A 172 6.84 -5.18 -17.49
N ASP A 173 7.96 -4.52 -17.81
CA ASP A 173 9.03 -4.35 -16.83
C ASP A 173 8.45 -3.65 -15.60
N GLY A 174 8.75 -4.16 -14.40
CA GLY A 174 8.22 -3.60 -13.15
C GLY A 174 8.64 -2.14 -12.92
N PRO A 175 7.91 -1.40 -12.06
CA PRO A 175 8.26 -0.02 -11.69
C PRO A 175 9.73 0.07 -11.24
N LYS A 176 10.46 1.14 -11.54
CA LYS A 176 11.90 1.24 -11.19
C LYS A 176 12.13 1.93 -9.84
N ARG A 177 11.17 2.73 -9.40
CA ARG A 177 11.14 3.44 -8.12
C ARG A 177 9.83 3.14 -7.41
N VAL A 178 9.89 2.32 -6.38
CA VAL A 178 8.74 1.97 -5.54
C VAL A 178 8.92 2.64 -4.18
N VAL A 179 7.85 3.08 -3.55
CA VAL A 179 7.90 3.52 -2.15
C VAL A 179 7.08 2.54 -1.32
N LEU A 180 7.73 1.92 -0.34
CA LEU A 180 7.06 1.06 0.64
C LEU A 180 6.73 1.87 1.86
N VAL A 181 5.44 1.88 2.22
CA VAL A 181 4.91 2.80 3.21
C VAL A 181 3.65 2.26 3.95
N GLY A 182 3.78 1.68 5.16
CA GLY A 182 2.72 1.15 6.07
C GLY A 182 2.37 1.91 7.40
N LEU A 183 2.26 1.33 8.63
CA LEU A 183 2.17 2.13 9.92
C LEU A 183 2.78 1.51 11.19
#